data_AF-A0A553SHB7-F1
#
_entry.id   AF-A0A553SHB7-F1
#
_cell.length_a   1.000
_cell.length_b   1.000
_cell.length_c   1.000
_cell.angle_alpha   90.00
_cell.angle_beta   90.00
_cell.angle_gamma   90.00
#
_symmetry.space_group_name_H-M   'P 1'
#
loop_
_entity.id
_entity.type
_entity.pdbx_description
1 polymer ?
#
loop_
_entity_poly.entity_id
_entity_poly.type
_entity_poly.pdbx_seq_one_letter_code
_entity_poly.pdbx_strand_id
1 'polypeptide(L)' 'MQRTVNFFREVGREMKKVSWPKRKELTNYTITVLATVIFFSVFFALVDMGISELIRLILE' A
#
# COMPACT_ATOMS: atom_id res chain seq x y z
N MET A 1 -19.33 23.01 -22.82
CA MET A 1 -18.07 22.90 -22.04
C MET A 1 -18.14 23.62 -20.68
N GLN A 2 -18.87 24.74 -20.50
CA GLN A 2 -19.05 25.39 -19.19
C GLN A 2 -19.55 24.48 -18.06
N ARG A 3 -20.49 23.55 -18.33
CA ARG A 3 -21.10 22.69 -17.30
C ARG A 3 -20.08 21.76 -16.62
N THR A 4 -19.16 21.19 -17.38
CA THR A 4 -18.12 20.29 -16.86
C THR A 4 -17.13 21.03 -15.98
N VAL A 5 -16.71 22.24 -16.38
CA VAL A 5 -15.81 23.09 -15.57
C VAL A 5 -16.47 23.48 -14.24
N ASN A 6 -17.77 23.82 -14.28
CA ASN A 6 -18.53 24.14 -13.07
C ASN A 6 -18.67 22.93 -12.14
N PHE A 7 -18.89 21.74 -12.70
CA PHE A 7 -18.95 20.49 -11.93
C PHE A 7 -17.63 20.20 -11.19
N PHE A 8 -16.47 20.27 -11.85
CA PHE A 8 -15.19 20.07 -11.19
C PHE A 8 -14.90 21.13 -10.12
N ARG A 9 -15.37 22.38 -10.32
CA ARG A 9 -15.27 23.45 -9.33
C ARG A 9 -16.13 23.16 -8.10
N GLU A 10 -17.31 22.61 -8.26
CA GLU A 10 -18.19 22.19 -7.16
C GLU A 10 -17.62 20.98 -6.41
N VAL A 11 -17.12 19.97 -7.13
CA VAL A 11 -16.44 18.79 -6.54
C VAL A 11 -15.23 19.22 -5.70
N GLY A 12 -14.37 20.09 -6.24
CA GLY A 12 -13.21 20.61 -5.50
C GLY A 12 -13.61 21.40 -4.25
N ARG A 13 -14.78 22.07 -4.27
CA ARG A 13 -15.31 22.80 -3.12
C ARG A 13 -15.86 21.85 -2.05
N GLU A 14 -16.46 20.73 -2.43
CA GLU A 14 -16.92 19.70 -1.50
C GLU A 14 -15.75 18.90 -0.91
N MET A 15 -14.72 18.61 -1.72
CA MET A 15 -13.52 17.92 -1.27
C MET A 15 -12.71 18.69 -0.23
N LYS A 16 -12.85 20.02 -0.19
CA LYS A 16 -12.26 20.86 0.87
C LYS A 16 -13.00 20.76 2.20
N LYS A 17 -14.27 20.33 2.22
CA LYS A 17 -15.02 20.09 3.45
C LYS A 17 -14.72 18.73 4.08
N VAL A 18 -14.12 17.82 3.31
CA VAL A 18 -13.72 16.50 3.80
C VAL A 18 -12.53 16.63 4.73
N SER A 19 -12.60 15.95 5.87
CA SER A 19 -11.52 15.86 6.85
C SER A 19 -10.42 14.93 6.34
N TRP A 20 -9.51 15.47 5.56
CA TRP A 20 -8.32 14.72 5.13
C TRP A 20 -7.38 14.45 6.32
N PRO A 21 -6.76 13.27 6.38
CA PRO A 21 -5.89 12.92 7.48
C PRO A 21 -4.65 13.83 7.50
N LYS A 22 -4.09 14.04 8.69
CA LYS A 22 -2.95 14.95 8.86
C LYS A 22 -1.70 14.34 8.21
N ARG A 23 -0.79 15.19 7.69
CA ARG A 23 0.46 14.73 7.06
C ARG A 23 1.24 13.72 7.93
N LYS A 24 1.27 13.94 9.25
CA LYS A 24 1.91 13.04 10.22
C LYS A 24 1.26 11.65 10.27
N GLU A 25 -0.08 11.59 10.22
CA GLU A 25 -0.82 10.33 10.23
C GLU A 25 -0.57 9.56 8.92
N LEU A 26 -0.59 10.23 7.76
CA LEU A 26 -0.24 9.60 6.49
C LEU A 26 1.15 8.98 6.54
N THR A 27 2.15 9.72 7.01
CA THR A 27 3.53 9.20 7.09
C THR A 27 3.60 7.98 7.99
N ASN A 28 2.94 7.99 9.14
CA ASN A 28 2.90 6.83 10.03
C ASN A 28 2.23 5.61 9.37
N TYR A 29 1.12 5.81 8.64
CA TYR A 29 0.46 4.74 7.91
C TYR A 29 1.37 4.17 6.81
N THR A 30 2.03 5.03 6.02
CA THR A 30 2.97 4.59 5.00
C THR A 30 4.14 3.80 5.60
N ILE A 31 4.72 4.27 6.69
CA ILE A 31 5.80 3.55 7.39
C ILE A 31 5.32 2.17 7.86
N THR A 32 4.11 2.10 8.44
CA THR A 32 3.54 0.84 8.92
C THR A 32 3.38 -0.15 7.76
N VAL A 33 2.83 0.29 6.63
CA VAL A 33 2.66 -0.55 5.44
C VAL A 33 4.01 -1.00 4.87
N LEU A 34 5.00 -0.10 4.80
CA LEU A 34 6.33 -0.47 4.32
C LEU A 34 7.00 -1.50 5.24
N ALA A 35 6.86 -1.34 6.55
CA ALA A 35 7.40 -2.28 7.52
C ALA A 35 6.78 -3.68 7.36
N THR A 36 5.45 -3.77 7.20
CA THR A 36 4.78 -5.06 7.01
C THR A 36 5.16 -5.71 5.68
N VAL A 37 5.24 -4.93 4.59
CA VAL A 37 5.67 -5.44 3.28
C VAL A 37 7.09 -5.98 3.34
N ILE A 38 8.03 -5.26 3.95
CA ILE A 38 9.42 -5.71 4.09
C ILE A 38 9.48 -6.99 4.92
N PHE A 39 8.75 -7.05 6.04
CA PHE A 39 8.70 -8.24 6.90
C PHE A 39 8.20 -9.47 6.13
N PHE A 40 7.06 -9.36 5.45
CA PHE A 40 6.52 -10.48 4.68
C PHE A 40 7.38 -10.86 3.49
N SER A 41 8.01 -9.89 2.82
CA SER A 41 8.95 -10.16 1.72
C SER A 41 10.12 -11.04 2.18
N VAL A 42 10.73 -10.71 3.32
CA VAL A 42 11.81 -11.52 3.89
C VAL A 42 11.30 -12.90 4.33
N PHE A 43 10.12 -12.96 4.96
CA PHE A 43 9.51 -14.22 5.35
C PHE A 43 9.29 -15.15 4.16
N PHE A 44 8.69 -14.65 3.07
CA PHE A 44 8.48 -15.45 1.87
C PHE A 44 9.79 -15.88 1.23
N ALA A 45 10.80 -15.00 1.15
CA ALA A 45 12.11 -15.39 0.62
C ALA A 45 12.74 -16.56 1.41
N LEU A 46 12.64 -16.55 2.74
CA LEU A 46 13.13 -17.65 3.58
C LEU A 46 12.32 -18.93 3.40
N VAL A 47 10.99 -18.81 3.34
CA VAL A 47 10.10 -19.96 3.15
C VAL A 47 10.32 -20.60 1.79
N ASP A 48 10.44 -19.80 0.73
CA ASP A 48 10.69 -20.29 -0.63
C ASP A 48 12.02 -21.03 -0.71
N MET A 49 13.08 -20.51 -0.07
CA MET A 49 14.36 -21.21 0.03
C MET A 49 14.23 -22.51 0.81
N GLY A 50 13.57 -22.50 1.97
CA GLY A 50 13.38 -23.70 2.80
C GLY A 50 12.57 -24.78 2.07
N ILE A 51 11.50 -24.41 1.38
CA ILE A 51 10.69 -25.32 0.57
C ILE A 51 11.50 -25.83 -0.62
N SER A 52 12.26 -24.97 -1.31
CA SER A 52 13.06 -25.38 -2.47
C SER A 52 14.10 -26.43 -2.09
N GLU A 53 14.80 -26.27 -0.97
CA GLU A 53 15.75 -27.25 -0.46
C GLU A 53 15.07 -28.54 0.00
N LEU A 54 13.92 -28.45 0.67
CA LEU A 54 13.14 -29.62 1.08
C LEU A 54 12.67 -30.44 -0.14
N ILE A 55 12.20 -29.76 -1.19
CA ILE A 55 11.76 -30.38 -2.43
C ILE A 55 12.95 -31.08 -3.11
N ARG A 56 14.13 -30.45 -3.17
CA ARG A 56 15.34 -31.08 -3.73
C ARG A 56 15.71 -32.36 -2.99
N LEU A 57 15.68 -32.35 -1.67
CA LEU A 57 16.02 -33.51 -0.84
C LEU A 57 15.03 -34.68 -0.95
N ILE A 58 13.80 -34.43 -1.43
CA ILE A 58 12.79 -35.48 -1.65
C ILE A 58 12.83 -36.01 -3.10
N LEU A 59 13.27 -35.20 -4.06
CA LEU A 59 13.29 -35.55 -5.50
C LEU A 59 14.63 -36.11 -5.98
N GLU A 60 15.75 -35.77 -5.34
CA GLU A 60 17.03 -36.52 -5.41
C GLU A 60 17.02 -37.69 -4.43
#